data_AF-A0A9E3KH55-F1
#
_entry.id   AF-A0A9E3KH55-F1
#
_cell.length_a   1.000
_cell.length_b   1.000
_cell.length_c   1.000
_cell.angle_alpha   90.00
_cell.angle_beta   90.00
_cell.angle_gamma   90.00
#
_symmetry.space_group_name_H-M   'P 1'
#
loop_
_entity.id
_entity.type
_entity.pdbx_description
1 polymer ?
#
loop_
_entity_poly.entity_id
_entity_poly.type
_entity_poly.pdbx_seq_one_letter_code
_entity_poly.pdbx_strand_id
1 'polypeptide(L)'
;MKKSHIFIIVIIAVAVAIIVSSTNDASTYVTFTEAYQMASSGKSKSIHVVGDLKKDASGKVVGIEAGADKVSFSFVMVDEGGKEQKVYYNQPMPQDFIRSEKVVVIGGYKGEDFHAEKILLKCPSKYQEQTLNAGV
;
A
#
# COMPACT_ATOMS: atom_id res chain seq x y z
N MET A 1 -35.67 29.41 23.44
CA MET A 1 -34.31 29.48 22.83
C MET A 1 -34.14 30.82 22.15
N LYS A 2 -33.15 31.64 22.54
CA LYS A 2 -32.84 32.87 21.79
C LYS A 2 -32.26 32.47 20.43
N LYS A 3 -32.66 33.14 19.34
CA LYS A 3 -32.23 32.84 17.96
C LYS A 3 -30.69 32.75 17.81
N SER A 4 -29.96 33.43 18.69
CA SER A 4 -28.49 33.38 18.80
C SER A 4 -27.92 31.98 19.11
N HIS A 5 -28.55 31.17 19.96
CA HIS A 5 -28.04 29.82 20.25
C HIS A 5 -28.23 28.87 19.06
N ILE A 6 -29.36 29.00 18.35
CA ILE A 6 -29.62 28.23 17.14
C ILE A 6 -28.57 28.57 16.07
N PHE A 7 -28.21 29.85 15.92
CA PHE A 7 -27.18 30.28 14.98
C PHE A 7 -25.79 29.69 15.32
N ILE A 8 -25.41 29.68 16.61
CA ILE A 8 -24.14 29.10 17.07
C ILE A 8 -24.11 27.58 16.83
N ILE A 9 -25.21 26.87 17.11
CA ILE A 9 -25.31 25.42 16.88
C ILE A 9 -25.15 25.08 15.39
N VAL A 10 -25.77 25.88 14.51
CA VAL A 10 -25.64 25.69 13.05
C VAL A 10 -24.19 25.89 12.60
N ILE A 11 -23.49 26.91 13.10
CA ILE A 11 -22.07 27.13 12.77
C ILE A 11 -21.21 25.95 13.22
N ILE A 12 -21.42 25.45 14.44
CA ILE A 12 -20.67 24.28 14.96
C ILE A 12 -20.96 23.05 14.09
N ALA A 13 -22.21 22.80 13.72
CA ALA A 13 -22.58 21.68 12.85
C ALA A 13 -21.88 21.76 11.49
N VAL A 14 -21.81 22.95 10.88
CA VAL A 14 -21.09 23.17 9.61
C VAL A 14 -19.59 22.95 9.79
N ALA A 15 -18.99 23.44 10.87
CA ALA A 15 -17.57 23.25 11.14
C ALA A 15 -17.21 21.76 11.31
N VAL A 16 -18.03 21.01 12.06
CA VAL A 16 -17.86 19.56 12.22
C VAL A 16 -18.02 18.83 10.89
N ALA A 17 -19.01 19.21 10.06
CA ALA A 17 -19.19 18.61 8.74
C ALA A 17 -17.97 18.82 7.82
N ILE A 18 -17.34 20.00 7.86
CA ILE A 18 -16.11 20.31 7.10
C ILE A 18 -14.91 19.50 7.61
N ILE A 19 -14.76 19.33 8.94
CA ILE A 19 -13.66 18.56 9.51
C ILE A 19 -13.80 17.07 9.15
N VAL A 20 -15.01 16.52 9.22
CA VAL A 20 -15.25 15.12 8.87
C VAL A 20 -15.02 14.89 7.37
N SER A 21 -15.43 15.82 6.50
CA SER A 21 -15.21 15.68 5.05
C SER A 21 -13.74 15.81 4.63
N SER A 22 -12.90 16.54 5.36
CA SER A 22 -11.48 16.74 4.98
C SER A 22 -10.58 15.52 5.27
N THR A 23 -10.98 14.63 6.19
CA THR A 23 -10.24 13.39 6.47
C THR A 23 -10.37 12.34 5.35
N ASN A 24 -11.19 12.62 4.33
CA ASN A 24 -11.50 11.69 3.27
C ASN A 24 -10.49 11.64 2.12
N ASP A 25 -9.39 12.41 2.13
CA ASP A 25 -8.41 12.43 1.02
C ASP A 25 -6.99 11.96 1.37
N ALA A 26 -6.68 11.67 2.63
CA ALA A 26 -5.35 11.16 2.98
C ALA A 26 -5.16 9.71 2.50
N SER A 27 -4.09 9.45 1.73
CA SER A 27 -3.61 8.10 1.47
C SER A 27 -3.02 7.50 2.75
N THR A 28 -3.21 6.20 2.98
CA THR A 28 -2.84 5.54 4.24
C THR A 28 -2.02 4.29 3.97
N TYR A 29 -1.06 4.02 4.86
CA TYR A 29 -0.31 2.77 4.92
C TYR A 29 -1.12 1.72 5.66
N VAL A 30 -1.47 0.63 4.98
CA VAL A 30 -2.27 -0.45 5.54
C VAL A 30 -1.86 -1.80 4.93
N THR A 31 -2.34 -2.89 5.50
CA THR A 31 -2.21 -4.26 4.97
C THR A 31 -3.17 -4.51 3.80
N PHE A 32 -2.94 -5.55 3.01
CA PHE A 32 -3.86 -6.05 1.99
C PHE A 32 -5.22 -6.45 2.57
N THR A 33 -5.27 -6.90 3.82
CA THR A 33 -6.54 -7.22 4.49
C THR A 33 -7.38 -5.97 4.72
N GLU A 34 -6.77 -4.93 5.29
CA GLU A 34 -7.42 -3.64 5.54
C GLU A 34 -7.77 -2.94 4.22
N ALA A 35 -6.86 -2.97 3.25
CA ALA A 35 -7.07 -2.41 1.92
C ALA A 35 -8.29 -3.04 1.23
N TYR A 36 -8.46 -4.36 1.36
CA TYR A 36 -9.63 -5.07 0.82
C TYR A 36 -10.92 -4.63 1.52
N GLN A 37 -10.92 -4.57 2.85
CA GLN A 37 -12.09 -4.09 3.62
C GLN A 37 -12.48 -2.65 3.28
N MET A 38 -11.49 -1.77 3.06
CA MET A 38 -11.73 -0.40 2.62
C MET A 38 -12.38 -0.36 1.23
N ALA A 39 -11.86 -1.16 0.28
CA ALA A 39 -12.44 -1.26 -1.06
C ALA A 39 -13.88 -1.80 -1.03
N SER A 40 -14.15 -2.84 -0.22
CA SER A 40 -15.50 -3.39 -0.03
C SER A 40 -16.48 -2.39 0.59
N SER A 41 -15.97 -1.43 1.36
CA SER A 41 -16.76 -0.36 1.98
C SER A 41 -16.98 0.85 1.05
N GLY A 42 -16.58 0.74 -0.23
CA GLY A 42 -16.73 1.80 -1.22
C GLY A 42 -15.67 2.91 -1.16
N LYS A 43 -14.59 2.73 -0.38
CA LYS A 43 -13.48 3.69 -0.33
C LYS A 43 -12.51 3.39 -1.47
N SER A 44 -12.49 4.25 -2.49
CA SER A 44 -11.60 4.14 -3.65
C SER A 44 -10.34 5.01 -3.54
N LYS A 45 -9.77 5.15 -2.34
CA LYS A 45 -8.53 5.93 -2.16
C LYS A 45 -7.32 5.12 -2.63
N SER A 46 -6.28 5.80 -3.11
CA SER A 46 -4.97 5.17 -3.33
C SER A 46 -4.40 4.73 -1.98
N ILE A 47 -4.22 3.42 -1.84
CA ILE A 47 -3.75 2.75 -0.63
C ILE A 47 -2.28 2.39 -0.80
N HIS A 48 -1.49 2.59 0.26
CA HIS A 48 -0.09 2.24 0.29
C HIS A 48 0.06 0.93 1.06
N VAL A 49 0.58 -0.11 0.44
CA VAL A 49 0.86 -1.40 1.10
C VAL A 49 2.36 -1.65 1.07
N VAL A 50 2.94 -1.96 2.22
CA VAL A 50 4.36 -2.30 2.38
C VAL A 50 4.49 -3.81 2.57
N GLY A 51 5.51 -4.39 1.97
CA GLY A 51 5.74 -5.82 2.07
C GLY A 51 6.98 -6.27 1.34
N ASP A 52 7.13 -7.58 1.30
CA ASP A 52 8.26 -8.29 0.72
C ASP A 52 7.77 -9.06 -0.52
N LEU A 53 8.64 -9.18 -1.53
CA LEU A 53 8.35 -10.07 -2.66
C LEU A 53 8.35 -11.52 -2.17
N LYS A 54 7.41 -12.32 -2.67
CA LYS A 54 7.36 -13.74 -2.31
C LYS A 54 8.67 -14.44 -2.72
N LYS A 55 9.27 -15.17 -1.78
CA LYS A 55 10.51 -15.91 -1.98
C LYS A 55 10.29 -17.41 -1.74
N ASP A 56 11.05 -18.24 -2.44
CA ASP A 56 11.10 -19.68 -2.18
C ASP A 56 12.00 -20.01 -0.97
N ALA A 57 12.13 -21.31 -0.64
CA ALA A 57 12.98 -21.78 0.45
C ALA A 57 14.48 -21.46 0.25
N SER A 58 14.90 -21.14 -0.96
CA SER A 58 16.26 -20.74 -1.32
C SER A 58 16.45 -19.21 -1.28
N GLY A 59 15.42 -18.46 -0.92
CA GLY A 59 15.44 -16.99 -0.87
C GLY A 59 15.29 -16.30 -2.24
N LYS A 60 14.99 -17.04 -3.31
CA LYS A 60 14.79 -16.49 -4.65
C LYS A 60 13.37 -15.98 -4.82
N VAL A 61 13.22 -14.80 -5.42
CA VAL A 61 11.90 -14.23 -5.72
C VAL A 61 11.14 -15.11 -6.71
N VAL A 62 9.89 -15.41 -6.39
CA VAL A 62 8.98 -16.25 -7.19
C VAL A 62 7.62 -15.58 -7.37
N GLY A 63 6.82 -16.09 -8.31
CA GLY A 63 5.46 -15.60 -8.56
C GLY A 63 5.40 -14.29 -9.36
N ILE A 64 6.46 -13.95 -10.10
CA ILE A 64 6.46 -12.86 -11.08
C ILE A 64 6.06 -13.43 -12.45
N GLU A 65 5.06 -12.83 -13.08
CA GLU A 65 4.54 -13.21 -14.38
C GLU A 65 4.48 -11.99 -15.31
N ALA A 66 5.04 -12.12 -16.51
CA ALA A 66 4.93 -11.08 -17.53
C ALA A 66 3.50 -11.04 -18.09
N GLY A 67 2.98 -9.84 -18.34
CA GLY A 67 1.70 -9.63 -18.99
C GLY A 67 1.75 -10.00 -20.47
N ALA A 68 0.57 -10.30 -21.03
CA ALA A 68 0.43 -10.67 -22.45
C ALA A 68 0.86 -9.54 -23.41
N ASP A 69 0.78 -8.29 -22.96
CA ASP A 69 1.20 -7.10 -23.70
C ASP A 69 2.72 -6.88 -23.71
N LYS A 70 3.49 -7.73 -23.03
CA LYS A 70 4.96 -7.63 -22.84
C LYS A 70 5.44 -6.35 -22.15
N VAL A 71 4.52 -5.58 -21.57
CA VAL A 71 4.82 -4.31 -20.88
C VAL A 71 4.42 -4.41 -19.43
N SER A 72 3.20 -4.86 -19.16
CA SER A 72 2.70 -5.10 -17.80
C SER A 72 3.32 -6.35 -17.19
N PHE A 73 3.25 -6.44 -15.87
CA PHE A 73 3.57 -7.67 -15.15
C PHE A 73 2.72 -7.79 -13.90
N SER A 74 2.65 -9.00 -13.35
CA SER A 74 2.07 -9.27 -12.05
C SER A 74 3.06 -9.99 -11.16
N PHE A 75 2.90 -9.85 -9.85
CA PHE A 75 3.78 -10.47 -8.87
C PHE A 75 3.02 -10.82 -7.60
N VAL A 76 3.55 -11.77 -6.84
CA VAL A 76 3.04 -12.09 -5.50
C VAL A 76 3.86 -11.34 -4.45
N MET A 77 3.15 -10.61 -3.61
CA MET A 77 3.70 -9.82 -2.51
C MET A 77 3.11 -10.31 -1.19
N VAL A 78 3.93 -10.34 -0.15
CA VAL A 78 3.52 -10.64 1.21
C VAL A 78 3.59 -9.34 2.00
N ASP A 79 2.48 -8.87 2.53
CA ASP A 79 2.47 -7.66 3.35
C ASP A 79 3.01 -7.91 4.78
N GLU A 80 3.15 -6.85 5.56
CA GLU A 80 3.56 -6.93 6.97
C GLU A 80 2.56 -7.69 7.87
N GLY A 81 1.33 -7.91 7.40
CA GLY A 81 0.33 -8.76 8.04
C GLY A 81 0.44 -10.24 7.67
N GLY A 82 1.39 -10.61 6.81
CA GLY A 82 1.59 -11.98 6.34
C GLY A 82 0.61 -12.44 5.26
N LYS A 83 -0.23 -11.54 4.72
CA LYS A 83 -1.16 -11.88 3.64
C LYS A 83 -0.41 -11.86 2.31
N GLU A 84 -0.46 -12.99 1.61
CA GLU A 84 -0.03 -13.06 0.22
C GLU A 84 -1.11 -12.49 -0.70
N GLN A 85 -0.72 -11.61 -1.62
CA GLN A 85 -1.62 -11.01 -2.58
C GLN A 85 -0.95 -10.95 -3.96
N LYS A 86 -1.72 -11.29 -4.99
CA LYS A 86 -1.34 -11.02 -6.38
C LYS A 86 -1.55 -9.53 -6.67
N VAL A 87 -0.49 -8.89 -7.14
CA VAL A 87 -0.46 -7.47 -7.50
C VAL A 87 -0.22 -7.35 -8.99
N TYR A 88 -1.06 -6.56 -9.67
CA TYR A 88 -0.91 -6.23 -11.09
C TYR A 88 -0.33 -4.84 -11.27
N TYR A 89 0.63 -4.70 -12.18
CA TYR A 89 1.24 -3.42 -12.50
C TYR A 89 1.31 -3.24 -14.01
N ASN A 90 0.65 -2.20 -14.50
CA ASN A 90 0.47 -1.94 -15.94
C ASN A 90 1.63 -1.17 -16.57
N GLN A 91 2.82 -1.24 -15.98
CA GLN A 91 4.04 -0.58 -16.46
C GLN A 91 5.21 -1.57 -16.41
N PRO A 92 6.30 -1.31 -17.15
CA PRO A 92 7.48 -2.17 -17.16
C PRO A 92 8.03 -2.45 -15.76
N MET A 93 8.55 -3.67 -15.57
CA MET A 93 9.24 -4.04 -14.35
C MET A 93 10.48 -3.17 -14.12
N PRO A 94 10.58 -2.47 -12.96
CA PRO A 94 11.80 -1.75 -12.61
C PRO A 94 13.01 -2.69 -12.56
N GLN A 95 14.17 -2.24 -13.03
CA GLN A 95 15.38 -3.07 -13.11
C GLN A 95 15.81 -3.64 -11.76
N ASP A 96 15.70 -2.86 -10.68
CA ASP A 96 16.07 -3.26 -9.32
C ASP A 96 14.91 -3.86 -8.51
N PHE A 97 13.78 -4.17 -9.14
CA PHE A 97 12.59 -4.68 -8.46
C PHE A 97 12.89 -5.95 -7.63
N ILE A 98 13.56 -6.93 -8.25
CA ILE A 98 13.90 -8.22 -7.62
C ILE A 98 14.95 -8.07 -6.50
N ARG A 99 15.78 -7.01 -6.56
CA ARG A 99 16.86 -6.75 -5.61
C ARG A 99 16.42 -5.95 -4.39
N SER A 100 15.19 -5.42 -4.42
CA SER A 100 14.67 -4.58 -3.35
C SER A 100 14.36 -5.42 -2.11
N GLU A 101 14.78 -4.95 -0.95
CA GLU A 101 14.46 -5.63 0.32
C GLU A 101 12.97 -5.54 0.61
N LYS A 102 12.41 -4.34 0.44
CA LYS A 102 10.99 -4.05 0.61
C LYS A 102 10.45 -3.28 -0.57
N VAL A 103 9.18 -3.54 -0.87
CA VAL A 103 8.43 -2.88 -1.93
C VAL A 103 7.22 -2.20 -1.30
N VAL A 104 6.93 -0.98 -1.74
CA VAL A 104 5.68 -0.30 -1.44
C VAL A 104 4.87 -0.22 -2.72
N VAL A 105 3.66 -0.78 -2.69
CA VAL A 105 2.71 -0.69 -3.79
C VAL A 105 1.64 0.34 -3.45
N ILE A 106 1.34 1.22 -4.40
CA ILE A 106 0.31 2.24 -4.27
C ILE A 106 -0.76 1.95 -5.30
N GLY A 107 -2.00 1.78 -4.86
CA GLY A 107 -3.10 1.45 -5.77
C GLY A 107 -4.36 1.05 -5.01
N GLY A 108 -5.14 0.14 -5.59
CA GLY A 108 -6.39 -0.32 -4.98
C GLY A 108 -6.87 -1.64 -5.54
N TYR A 109 -7.86 -2.23 -4.88
CA TYR A 109 -8.47 -3.48 -5.32
C TYR A 109 -9.41 -3.27 -6.51
N LYS A 110 -9.34 -4.17 -7.49
CA LYS A 110 -10.38 -4.36 -8.51
C LYS A 110 -10.80 -5.82 -8.48
N GLY A 111 -11.98 -6.09 -7.93
CA GLY A 111 -12.38 -7.46 -7.62
C GLY A 111 -11.51 -8.03 -6.51
N GLU A 112 -10.84 -9.15 -6.77
CA GLU A 112 -10.00 -9.86 -5.80
C GLU A 112 -8.51 -9.50 -5.91
N ASP A 113 -8.14 -8.82 -6.99
CA ASP A 113 -6.75 -8.48 -7.31
C ASP A 113 -6.42 -7.04 -6.91
N PHE A 114 -5.19 -6.84 -6.44
CA PHE A 114 -4.68 -5.51 -6.15
C PHE A 114 -4.01 -4.94 -7.40
N HIS A 115 -4.47 -3.78 -7.86
CA HIS A 115 -3.90 -3.08 -9.00
C HIS A 115 -3.04 -1.93 -8.50
N ALA A 116 -1.72 -2.06 -8.69
CA ALA A 116 -0.78 -1.01 -8.41
C ALA A 116 -0.75 0.02 -9.55
N GLU A 117 -0.81 1.29 -9.17
CA GLU A 117 -0.58 2.44 -10.05
C GLU A 117 0.88 2.90 -9.96
N LYS A 118 1.50 2.71 -8.80
CA LYS A 118 2.89 3.08 -8.54
C LYS A 118 3.57 2.06 -7.63
N ILE A 119 4.84 1.80 -7.91
CA ILE A 119 5.71 0.97 -7.08
C ILE A 119 6.85 1.86 -6.59
N LEU A 120 7.12 1.84 -5.28
CA LEU A 120 8.29 2.45 -4.67
C LEU A 120 9.19 1.36 -4.12
N LEU A 121 10.43 1.34 -4.59
CA LEU A 121 11.46 0.42 -4.10
C LEU A 121 12.11 1.04 -2.88
N LYS A 122 12.21 0.28 -1.78
CA LYS A 122 13.06 0.67 -0.65
C LYS A 122 14.45 0.08 -0.89
N CYS A 123 15.44 0.96 -1.04
CA CYS A 123 16.83 0.55 -1.02
C CYS A 123 17.19 0.04 0.39
N PRO A 124 18.09 -0.97 0.49
CA PRO A 124 18.64 -1.38 1.77
C PRO A 124 19.21 -0.18 2.51
N SER A 125 18.78 0.04 3.75
CA SER A 125 19.30 1.15 4.53
C SER A 125 20.79 0.93 4.79
N LYS A 126 21.60 1.96 4.59
CA LYS A 126 23.07 1.95 4.70
C LYS A 126 23.67 1.53 6.05
N TYR A 127 22.89 1.01 7.02
CA TYR A 127 23.32 0.70 8.39
C TYR A 127 23.16 -0.77 8.80
N GLN A 128 22.91 -1.69 7.88
CA GLN A 128 22.69 -3.11 8.22
C GLN A 128 23.95 -3.99 8.30
N GLU A 129 25.17 -3.43 8.21
CA GLU A 129 26.41 -4.22 8.34
C GLU A 129 27.37 -3.65 9.38
N GLN A 130 27.01 -3.68 10.67
CA GLN A 130 28.01 -3.71 11.75
C GLN A 130 27.52 -4.57 12.92
N THR A 131 27.36 -5.86 12.68
CA THR A 131 27.52 -6.91 13.70
C THR A 131 28.50 -7.97 13.19
N LEU A 132 29.68 -7.52 12.75
CA LEU A 132 30.84 -8.41 12.65
C LEU A 132 31.40 -8.59 14.07
N ASN A 133 31.08 -9.75 14.63
CA ASN A 133 31.71 -10.44 15.75
C ASN A 133 33.00 -9.78 16.29
N ALA A 134 32.86 -8.96 17.33
CA ALA A 134 33.92 -8.73 18.30
C ALA A 134 33.66 -9.68 19.47
N GLY A 135 34.20 -10.90 19.41
CA GLY A 135 33.91 -11.91 20.43
C GLY A 135 34.72 -13.19 20.27
N VAL A 136 35.87 -13.17 20.96
CA VAL A 136 36.77 -14.28 21.37
C VAL A 136 37.79 -14.74 20.34
#